data_AF-A0A2H9SIA4-F1
#
_entry.id   AF-A0A2H9SIA4-F1
#
_cell.length_a   1.000
_cell.length_b   1.000
_cell.length_c   1.000
_cell.angle_alpha   90.00
_cell.angle_beta   90.00
_cell.angle_gamma   90.00
#
_symmetry.space_group_name_H-M   'P 1'
#
loop_
_entity.id
_entity.type
_entity.pdbx_description
1 polymer ?
#
loop_
_entity_poly.entity_id
_entity_poly.type
_entity_poly.pdbx_seq_one_letter_code
_entity_poly.pdbx_strand_id
1 'polypeptide(L)'
;MKNDIVNHLPKKSVEDFTPRLIANLQSQQIRVLGITQKQMVASYADNFGLMTRNHLLSIGIDLEKTLSYLHFKNDSGDDGSHSFAYGLIFTNGKSVGLAILAFLECLQSKSTKIIMIDNSRRNLENAQMALASTDIKFKGFRYGRADMRKAHFDPLVGSIQFFAFINEGRIMSDEEAMQIKQAHPEVDYGQLLDHFILEQLKL
;
A
#
# COMPACT_ATOMS: atom_id res chain seq x y z
N MET A 1 18.62 3.28 3.73
CA MET A 1 18.35 1.92 4.22
C MET A 1 16.97 1.37 3.79
N LYS A 2 15.83 1.89 4.29
CA LYS A 2 14.49 1.33 3.95
C LYS A 2 14.18 1.39 2.44
N ASN A 3 14.51 2.49 1.77
CA ASN A 3 14.31 2.62 0.32
C ASN A 3 15.21 1.67 -0.47
N ASP A 4 16.45 1.48 -0.01
CA ASP A 4 17.39 0.56 -0.65
C ASP A 4 16.85 -0.87 -0.59
N ILE A 5 16.42 -1.33 0.59
CA ILE A 5 15.80 -2.67 0.73
C ILE A 5 14.57 -2.78 -0.18
N VAL A 6 13.67 -1.81 -0.13
CA VAL A 6 12.43 -1.85 -0.91
C VAL A 6 12.70 -1.88 -2.41
N ASN A 7 13.70 -1.15 -2.91
CA ASN A 7 14.02 -1.10 -4.34
C ASN A 7 14.68 -2.39 -4.85
N HIS A 8 15.37 -3.14 -4.00
CA HIS A 8 16.03 -4.39 -4.40
C HIS A 8 15.16 -5.64 -4.19
N LEU A 9 14.03 -5.53 -3.48
CA LEU A 9 13.10 -6.65 -3.32
C LEU A 9 12.28 -6.88 -4.59
N PRO A 10 12.35 -8.08 -5.21
CA PRO A 10 11.54 -8.43 -6.38
C PRO A 10 10.06 -8.18 -6.11
N LYS A 11 9.39 -7.53 -7.06
CA LYS A 11 7.95 -7.27 -6.98
C LYS A 11 7.20 -8.37 -7.70
N LYS A 12 6.12 -8.83 -7.07
CA LYS A 12 5.20 -9.80 -7.65
C LYS A 12 3.76 -9.38 -7.35
N SER A 13 2.88 -9.54 -8.32
CA SER A 13 1.45 -9.48 -8.09
C SER A 13 1.00 -10.64 -7.19
N VAL A 14 0.02 -10.41 -6.32
CA VAL A 14 -0.57 -11.50 -5.53
C VAL A 14 -1.24 -12.54 -6.44
N GLU A 15 -1.91 -12.05 -7.49
CA GLU A 15 -2.47 -12.88 -8.56
C GLU A 15 -1.74 -12.57 -9.87
N ASP A 16 -1.21 -13.60 -10.52
CA ASP A 16 -0.41 -13.43 -11.75
C ASP A 16 -1.26 -12.95 -12.96
N PHE A 17 -2.59 -12.91 -12.83
CA PHE A 17 -3.50 -12.36 -13.85
C PHE A 17 -3.81 -10.87 -13.65
N THR A 18 -3.53 -10.27 -12.49
CA THR A 18 -3.90 -8.87 -12.19
C THR A 18 -3.40 -7.88 -13.23
N PRO A 19 -2.13 -7.91 -13.68
CA PRO A 19 -1.66 -6.99 -14.72
C PRO A 19 -2.44 -7.11 -16.03
N ARG A 20 -2.76 -8.34 -16.46
CA ARG A 20 -3.56 -8.60 -17.67
C ARG A 20 -5.00 -8.09 -17.53
N LEU A 21 -5.61 -8.28 -16.36
CA LEU A 21 -6.95 -7.77 -16.08
C LEU A 21 -7.00 -6.24 -16.15
N ILE A 22 -6.04 -5.55 -15.51
CA ILE A 22 -5.95 -4.09 -15.55
C ILE A 22 -5.80 -3.62 -17.00
N ALA A 23 -4.86 -4.20 -17.75
CA ALA A 23 -4.65 -3.85 -19.15
C ALA A 23 -5.91 -4.07 -20.02
N ASN A 24 -6.65 -5.16 -19.77
CA ASN A 24 -7.90 -5.44 -20.47
C ASN A 24 -8.98 -4.38 -20.16
N LEU A 25 -9.18 -4.02 -18.89
CA LEU A 25 -10.11 -2.95 -18.50
C LEU A 25 -9.74 -1.62 -19.18
N GLN A 26 -8.45 -1.28 -19.16
CA GLN A 26 -7.95 -0.06 -19.78
C GLN A 26 -8.15 -0.05 -21.31
N SER A 27 -7.98 -1.19 -21.98
CA SER A 27 -8.23 -1.32 -23.43
C SER A 27 -9.69 -1.06 -23.80
N GLN A 28 -10.61 -1.29 -22.87
CA GLN A 28 -12.04 -0.99 -23.00
C GLN A 28 -12.39 0.45 -22.58
N GLN A 29 -11.39 1.33 -22.42
CA GLN A 29 -11.55 2.71 -21.96
C GLN A 29 -12.17 2.84 -20.56
N ILE A 30 -12.12 1.77 -19.74
CA ILE A 30 -12.50 1.83 -18.33
C ILE A 30 -11.35 2.48 -17.57
N ARG A 31 -11.65 3.56 -16.84
CA ARG A 31 -10.65 4.23 -15.98
C ARG A 31 -10.25 3.32 -14.83
N VAL A 32 -8.97 3.03 -14.73
CA VAL A 32 -8.37 2.28 -13.62
C VAL A 32 -7.36 3.17 -12.92
N LEU A 33 -7.46 3.25 -11.59
CA LEU A 33 -6.54 3.99 -10.73
C LEU A 33 -6.33 3.22 -9.43
N GLY A 34 -5.23 3.51 -8.75
CA GLY A 34 -4.96 3.00 -7.41
C GLY A 34 -5.26 4.05 -6.36
N ILE A 35 -5.50 3.61 -5.14
CA ILE A 35 -5.63 4.46 -3.96
C ILE A 35 -4.75 3.90 -2.86
N THR A 36 -4.05 4.77 -2.14
CA THR A 36 -3.16 4.38 -1.06
C THR A 36 -3.22 5.36 0.09
N GLN A 37 -3.17 4.84 1.32
CA GLN A 37 -3.08 5.69 2.51
C GLN A 37 -1.65 6.15 2.80
N LYS A 38 -0.67 5.76 1.96
CA LYS A 38 0.71 6.23 2.07
C LYS A 38 0.81 7.71 1.75
N GLN A 39 1.80 8.36 2.34
CA GLN A 39 2.20 9.70 1.95
C GLN A 39 3.04 9.63 0.67
N MET A 40 2.90 10.65 -0.18
CA MET A 40 3.69 10.78 -1.41
C MET A 40 5.18 10.99 -1.09
N VAL A 41 5.46 11.73 -0.01
CA VAL A 41 6.77 12.03 0.56
C VAL A 41 6.72 11.67 2.05
N ALA A 42 7.73 10.99 2.56
CA ALA A 42 7.86 10.70 4.00
C ALA A 42 9.22 11.17 4.49
N SER A 43 9.38 11.41 5.79
CA SER A 43 10.63 11.89 6.41
C SER A 43 11.87 11.02 6.14
N TYR A 44 11.65 9.77 5.70
CA TYR A 44 12.70 8.80 5.40
C TYR A 44 12.73 8.41 3.90
N ALA A 45 11.93 9.06 3.05
CA ALA A 45 11.88 8.79 1.61
C ALA A 45 11.25 9.95 0.83
N ASP A 46 12.06 10.59 0.00
CA ASP A 46 11.68 11.78 -0.75
C ASP A 46 10.76 11.50 -1.95
N ASN A 47 10.53 10.23 -2.31
CA ASN A 47 9.80 9.90 -3.54
C ASN A 47 9.05 8.55 -3.52
N PHE A 48 8.22 8.34 -2.49
CA PHE A 48 7.41 7.11 -2.39
C PHE A 48 6.47 6.91 -3.58
N GLY A 49 5.96 8.01 -4.14
CA GLY A 49 5.11 7.97 -5.32
C GLY A 49 5.82 7.35 -6.53
N LEU A 50 7.01 7.86 -6.88
CA LEU A 50 7.79 7.34 -8.01
C LEU A 50 8.24 5.90 -7.77
N MET A 51 8.65 5.57 -6.55
CA MET A 51 9.01 4.18 -6.20
C MET A 51 7.82 3.23 -6.39
N THR A 52 6.63 3.63 -5.92
CA THR A 52 5.41 2.82 -6.08
C THR A 52 5.06 2.64 -7.55
N ARG A 53 5.16 3.71 -8.35
CA ARG A 53 4.99 3.65 -9.80
C ARG A 53 5.95 2.66 -10.45
N ASN A 54 7.25 2.78 -10.18
CA ASN A 54 8.26 1.91 -10.77
C ASN A 54 8.05 0.44 -10.39
N HIS A 55 7.60 0.16 -9.16
CA HIS A 55 7.23 -1.18 -8.74
C HIS A 55 6.00 -1.74 -9.45
N LEU A 56 5.00 -0.90 -9.74
CA LEU A 56 3.84 -1.33 -10.52
C LEU A 56 4.23 -1.61 -11.97
N LEU A 57 5.04 -0.74 -12.56
CA LEU A 57 5.54 -0.92 -13.93
C LEU A 57 6.39 -2.17 -14.07
N SER A 58 7.24 -2.49 -13.09
CA SER A 58 8.09 -3.69 -13.14
C SER A 58 7.30 -5.00 -13.11
N ILE A 59 6.02 -4.96 -12.69
CA ILE A 59 5.09 -6.10 -12.76
C ILE A 59 4.01 -5.94 -13.84
N GLY A 60 4.20 -5.01 -14.78
CA GLY A 60 3.30 -4.81 -15.91
C GLY A 60 2.01 -4.06 -15.61
N ILE A 61 1.93 -3.35 -14.47
CA ILE A 61 0.79 -2.51 -14.11
C ILE A 61 1.15 -1.04 -14.38
N ASP A 62 0.44 -0.43 -15.32
CA ASP A 62 0.56 0.98 -15.65
C ASP A 62 -0.80 1.65 -15.45
N LEU A 63 -0.96 2.39 -14.35
CA LEU A 63 -2.22 3.06 -14.00
C LEU A 63 -2.39 4.41 -14.71
N GLU A 64 -1.40 4.85 -15.50
CA GLU A 64 -1.44 6.14 -16.19
C GLU A 64 -2.20 6.11 -17.50
N LYS A 65 -2.36 4.92 -18.09
CA LYS A 65 -2.90 4.74 -19.45
C LYS A 65 -4.31 5.30 -19.68
N THR A 66 -5.12 5.42 -18.64
CA THR A 66 -6.54 5.82 -18.77
C THR A 66 -6.86 7.18 -18.15
N LEU A 67 -5.85 7.94 -17.73
CA LEU A 67 -6.04 9.22 -17.06
C LEU A 67 -5.22 10.30 -17.78
N SER A 68 -5.87 11.38 -18.20
CA SER A 68 -5.18 12.55 -18.71
C SER A 68 -4.74 13.43 -17.53
N TYR A 69 -3.44 13.43 -17.22
CA TYR A 69 -2.84 14.14 -16.08
C TYR A 69 -2.89 15.66 -16.17
N LEU A 70 -3.20 16.21 -17.34
CA LEU A 70 -3.05 17.62 -17.64
C LEU A 70 -3.94 18.53 -16.78
N HIS A 71 -5.01 17.99 -16.17
CA HIS A 71 -5.96 18.78 -15.37
C HIS A 71 -5.75 18.72 -13.85
N PHE A 72 -4.87 17.85 -13.36
CA PHE A 72 -4.66 17.67 -11.91
C PHE A 72 -3.45 18.45 -11.37
N LYS A 73 -2.68 19.11 -12.24
CA LYS A 73 -1.35 19.62 -11.90
C LYS A 73 -1.34 20.95 -11.14
N ASN A 74 -2.44 21.72 -11.10
CA ASN A 74 -2.33 23.15 -10.77
C ASN A 74 -3.41 23.82 -9.88
N ASP A 75 -4.51 23.18 -9.43
CA ASP A 75 -5.64 23.97 -8.85
C ASP A 75 -6.16 23.61 -7.45
N SER A 76 -5.68 22.55 -6.80
CA SER A 76 -6.03 22.34 -5.39
C SER A 76 -5.03 23.09 -4.53
N GLY A 77 -5.46 24.23 -3.96
CA GLY A 77 -4.75 24.88 -2.85
C GLY A 77 -4.26 23.82 -1.87
N ASP A 78 -2.94 23.76 -1.71
CA ASP A 78 -2.21 22.70 -1.03
C ASP A 78 -2.49 22.73 0.47
N ASP A 79 -3.61 22.14 0.88
CA ASP A 79 -3.87 21.83 2.30
C ASP A 79 -3.15 20.54 2.73
N GLY A 80 -2.40 19.90 1.80
CA GLY A 80 -1.68 18.64 2.00
C GLY A 80 -2.57 17.42 2.25
N SER A 81 -3.90 17.53 2.14
CA SER A 81 -4.83 16.47 2.54
C SER A 81 -4.72 15.24 1.65
N HIS A 82 -4.61 15.42 0.34
CA HIS A 82 -4.53 14.34 -0.65
C HIS A 82 -3.67 14.78 -1.85
N SER A 83 -3.04 13.83 -2.55
CA SER A 83 -2.30 14.10 -3.80
C SER A 83 -2.60 13.04 -4.85
N PHE A 84 -2.56 13.43 -6.13
CA PHE A 84 -2.78 12.52 -7.26
C PHE A 84 -1.56 12.52 -8.18
N ALA A 85 -0.92 11.35 -8.32
CA ALA A 85 0.25 11.19 -9.18
C ALA A 85 0.32 9.76 -9.69
N TYR A 86 0.79 9.55 -10.93
CA TYR A 86 1.08 8.22 -11.47
C TYR A 86 -0.11 7.24 -11.49
N GLY A 87 -1.33 7.80 -11.55
CA GLY A 87 -2.57 7.01 -11.53
C GLY A 87 -2.93 6.50 -10.15
N LEU A 88 -2.36 7.13 -9.11
CA LEU A 88 -2.56 6.83 -7.71
C LEU A 88 -3.10 8.05 -6.98
N ILE A 89 -4.14 7.85 -6.18
CA ILE A 89 -4.59 8.79 -5.15
C ILE A 89 -3.86 8.46 -3.85
N PHE A 90 -3.05 9.38 -3.35
CA PHE A 90 -2.41 9.31 -2.04
C PHE A 90 -3.28 10.06 -1.04
N THR A 91 -3.85 9.35 -0.07
CA THR A 91 -4.72 9.97 0.94
C THR A 91 -3.94 10.61 2.08
N ASN A 92 -2.61 10.46 2.14
CA ASN A 92 -1.76 11.01 3.21
C ASN A 92 -2.28 10.69 4.63
N GLY A 93 -2.84 9.48 4.82
CA GLY A 93 -3.43 9.03 6.09
C GLY A 93 -4.87 9.48 6.35
N LYS A 94 -5.46 10.30 5.47
CA LYS A 94 -6.84 10.76 5.56
C LYS A 94 -7.84 9.74 4.99
N SER A 95 -9.13 10.05 5.10
CA SER A 95 -10.23 9.21 4.63
C SER A 95 -10.18 8.97 3.12
N VAL A 96 -10.30 7.71 2.72
CA VAL A 96 -10.39 7.27 1.31
C VAL A 96 -11.62 7.88 0.63
N GLY A 97 -12.76 7.94 1.34
CA GLY A 97 -13.99 8.49 0.76
C GLY A 97 -13.84 9.96 0.35
N LEU A 98 -13.23 10.79 1.20
CA LEU A 98 -12.98 12.20 0.89
C LEU A 98 -12.01 12.37 -0.28
N ALA A 99 -10.95 11.56 -0.31
CA ALA A 99 -9.98 11.58 -1.41
C ALA A 99 -10.63 11.21 -2.76
N ILE A 100 -11.58 10.27 -2.76
CA ILE A 100 -12.36 9.92 -3.95
C ILE A 100 -13.22 11.09 -4.40
N LEU A 101 -13.94 11.76 -3.48
CA LEU A 101 -14.78 12.91 -3.82
C LEU A 101 -13.95 14.05 -4.43
N ALA A 102 -12.85 14.43 -3.78
CA ALA A 102 -11.94 15.46 -4.27
C ALA A 102 -11.38 15.10 -5.67
N PHE A 103 -11.00 13.83 -5.88
CA PHE A 103 -10.55 13.38 -7.19
C PHE A 103 -11.64 13.48 -8.27
N LEU A 104 -12.89 13.14 -7.94
CA LEU A 104 -14.02 13.20 -8.86
C LEU A 104 -14.37 14.63 -9.27
N GLU A 105 -14.19 15.61 -8.38
CA GLU A 105 -14.39 17.04 -8.67
C GLU A 105 -13.42 17.55 -9.74
N CYS A 106 -12.21 16.99 -9.81
CA CYS A 106 -11.23 17.33 -10.83
C CYS A 106 -11.48 16.67 -12.20
N LEU A 107 -12.42 15.72 -12.30
CA LEU A 107 -12.72 15.06 -13.57
C LEU A 107 -13.68 15.91 -14.41
N GLN A 108 -13.31 16.16 -15.66
CA GLN A 108 -14.19 16.83 -16.63
C GLN A 108 -15.48 16.05 -16.94
N SER A 109 -15.49 14.73 -16.70
CA SER A 109 -16.64 13.87 -16.97
C SER A 109 -17.03 13.08 -15.73
N LYS A 110 -18.33 13.07 -15.42
CA LYS A 110 -18.89 12.37 -14.26
C LYS A 110 -18.98 10.86 -14.53
N SER A 111 -18.35 10.06 -13.68
CA SER A 111 -18.53 8.61 -13.66
C SER A 111 -19.93 8.26 -13.16
N THR A 112 -20.60 7.30 -13.78
CA THR A 112 -21.93 6.82 -13.31
C THR A 112 -21.83 5.65 -12.33
N LYS A 113 -20.65 5.01 -12.27
CA LYS A 113 -20.38 3.85 -11.43
C LYS A 113 -18.92 3.79 -11.02
N ILE A 114 -18.69 3.41 -9.76
CA ILE A 114 -17.36 3.12 -9.21
C ILE A 114 -17.37 1.69 -8.64
N ILE A 115 -16.35 0.93 -9.00
CA ILE A 115 -16.06 -0.37 -8.41
C ILE A 115 -14.73 -0.24 -7.65
N MET A 116 -14.72 -0.61 -6.38
CA MET A 116 -13.53 -0.54 -5.54
C MET A 116 -13.19 -1.91 -4.97
N ILE A 117 -11.91 -2.27 -5.02
CA ILE A 117 -11.36 -3.49 -4.43
C ILE A 117 -10.32 -3.07 -3.39
N ASP A 118 -10.52 -3.46 -2.13
CA ASP A 118 -9.63 -3.11 -1.02
C ASP A 118 -9.66 -4.23 0.03
N ASN A 119 -8.57 -4.44 0.77
CA ASN A 119 -8.54 -5.40 1.87
C ASN A 119 -9.15 -4.82 3.16
N SER A 120 -9.18 -3.49 3.30
CA SER A 120 -9.75 -2.74 4.41
C SER A 120 -11.26 -2.57 4.23
N ARG A 121 -12.03 -3.24 5.09
CA ARG A 121 -13.49 -3.05 5.17
C ARG A 121 -13.86 -1.59 5.43
N ARG A 122 -13.13 -0.95 6.36
CA ARG A 122 -13.29 0.45 6.71
C ARG A 122 -13.13 1.38 5.49
N ASN A 123 -12.17 1.09 4.61
CA ASN A 123 -11.97 1.93 3.41
C ASN A 123 -13.15 1.81 2.44
N LEU A 124 -13.69 0.60 2.26
CA LEU A 124 -14.87 0.37 1.41
C LEU A 124 -16.12 1.06 1.98
N GLU A 125 -16.33 0.97 3.29
CA GLU A 125 -17.45 1.64 3.98
C GLU A 125 -17.33 3.17 3.88
N ASN A 126 -16.13 3.71 4.10
CA ASN A 126 -15.86 5.14 3.94
C ASN A 126 -16.14 5.62 2.50
N ALA A 127 -15.72 4.85 1.49
CA ALA A 127 -16.00 5.17 0.09
C ALA A 127 -17.50 5.11 -0.21
N GLN A 128 -18.19 4.09 0.29
CA GLN A 128 -19.64 3.94 0.12
C GLN A 128 -20.40 5.11 0.74
N MET A 129 -20.06 5.49 1.98
CA MET A 129 -20.69 6.61 2.68
C MET A 129 -20.46 7.93 1.96
N ALA A 130 -19.22 8.19 1.51
CA ALA A 130 -18.88 9.41 0.79
C ALA A 130 -19.66 9.55 -0.53
N LEU A 131 -19.87 8.44 -1.25
CA LEU A 131 -20.59 8.43 -2.52
C LEU A 131 -22.11 8.37 -2.36
N ALA A 132 -22.64 8.14 -1.16
CA ALA A 132 -24.07 7.96 -0.91
C ALA A 132 -24.92 9.20 -1.24
N SER A 133 -24.34 10.40 -1.14
CA SER A 133 -24.98 11.67 -1.51
C SER A 133 -24.83 12.04 -2.99
N THR A 134 -24.22 11.16 -3.79
CA THR A 134 -23.98 11.37 -5.22
C THR A 134 -24.84 10.44 -6.07
N ASP A 135 -25.01 10.75 -7.36
CA ASP A 135 -25.68 9.84 -8.30
C ASP A 135 -24.79 8.67 -8.77
N ILE A 136 -23.61 8.49 -8.17
CA ILE A 136 -22.63 7.51 -8.60
C ILE A 136 -22.90 6.18 -7.91
N LYS A 137 -23.17 5.14 -8.70
CA LYS A 137 -23.38 3.79 -8.16
C LYS A 137 -22.07 3.23 -7.62
N PHE A 138 -22.02 2.83 -6.35
CA PHE A 138 -20.83 2.23 -5.75
C PHE A 138 -20.98 0.71 -5.58
N LYS A 139 -19.92 -0.05 -5.89
CA LYS A 139 -19.79 -1.46 -5.52
C LYS A 139 -18.40 -1.74 -4.96
N GLY A 140 -18.33 -2.06 -3.67
CA GLY A 140 -17.10 -2.48 -3.00
C GLY A 140 -16.95 -4.01 -2.97
N PHE A 141 -15.73 -4.50 -3.16
CA PHE A 141 -15.33 -5.89 -2.98
C PHE A 141 -14.17 -5.97 -2.00
N ARG A 142 -14.38 -6.65 -0.87
CA ARG A 142 -13.31 -6.86 0.11
C ARG A 142 -12.40 -8.01 -0.32
N TYR A 143 -11.12 -7.74 -0.47
CA TYR A 143 -10.12 -8.74 -0.81
C TYR A 143 -9.43 -9.32 0.43
N GLY A 144 -9.89 -10.50 0.88
CA GLY A 144 -9.46 -11.14 2.13
C GLY A 144 -8.28 -12.11 2.04
N ARG A 145 -7.59 -12.24 0.89
CA ARG A 145 -6.52 -13.26 0.72
C ARG A 145 -5.37 -13.12 1.72
N ALA A 146 -5.14 -11.92 2.26
CA ALA A 146 -4.13 -11.67 3.27
C ALA A 146 -4.58 -11.96 4.71
N ASP A 147 -5.88 -12.20 4.94
CA ASP A 147 -6.44 -12.35 6.28
C ASP A 147 -5.83 -13.54 7.02
N MET A 148 -5.74 -14.69 6.36
CA MET A 148 -5.14 -15.90 6.95
C MET A 148 -3.66 -15.68 7.28
N ARG A 149 -2.89 -15.05 6.39
CA ARG A 149 -1.48 -14.76 6.64
C ARG A 149 -1.30 -13.80 7.82
N LYS A 150 -2.19 -12.80 7.93
CA LYS A 150 -2.16 -11.84 9.04
C LYS A 150 -2.55 -12.50 10.37
N ALA A 151 -3.51 -13.44 10.36
CA ALA A 151 -3.94 -14.15 11.56
C ALA A 151 -2.85 -15.06 12.15
N HIS A 152 -1.96 -15.58 11.31
CA HIS A 152 -0.84 -16.44 11.72
C HIS A 152 0.50 -15.70 11.79
N PHE A 153 0.50 -14.37 11.62
CA PHE A 153 1.73 -13.59 11.69
C PHE A 153 2.20 -13.49 13.13
N ASP A 154 3.39 -14.03 13.40
CA ASP A 154 4.05 -13.97 14.70
C ASP A 154 5.20 -12.96 14.65
N PRO A 155 5.05 -11.77 15.26
CA PRO A 155 6.05 -10.72 15.16
C PRO A 155 7.40 -11.12 15.78
N LEU A 156 7.39 -12.01 16.79
CA LEU A 156 8.61 -12.46 17.45
C LEU A 156 9.45 -13.35 16.53
N VAL A 157 8.80 -14.24 15.76
CA VAL A 157 9.47 -15.05 14.73
C VAL A 157 10.18 -14.14 13.71
N GLY A 158 9.47 -13.12 13.22
CA GLY A 158 10.05 -12.14 12.30
C GLY A 158 11.24 -11.37 12.88
N SER A 159 11.18 -10.99 14.15
CA SER A 159 12.31 -10.35 14.85
C SER A 159 13.52 -11.26 14.98
N ILE A 160 13.33 -12.51 15.40
CA ILE A 160 14.41 -13.50 15.51
C ILE A 160 15.11 -13.67 14.16
N GLN A 161 14.34 -13.83 13.07
CA GLN A 161 14.87 -13.94 11.72
C GLN A 161 15.65 -12.68 11.29
N PHE A 162 15.11 -11.50 11.59
CA PHE A 162 15.78 -10.23 11.28
C PHE A 162 17.11 -10.10 12.01
N PHE A 163 17.18 -10.49 13.29
CA PHE A 163 18.41 -10.42 14.06
C PHE A 163 19.46 -11.44 13.62
N ALA A 164 19.04 -12.68 13.30
CA ALA A 164 19.94 -13.65 12.69
C ALA A 164 20.52 -13.11 11.38
N PHE A 165 19.72 -12.41 10.58
CA PHE A 165 20.21 -11.79 9.36
C PHE A 165 21.18 -10.64 9.61
N ILE A 166 20.85 -9.70 10.49
CA ILE A 166 21.68 -8.51 10.73
C ILE A 166 22.99 -8.84 11.47
N ASN A 167 22.94 -9.70 12.47
CA ASN A 167 24.09 -9.99 13.33
C ASN A 167 24.96 -11.12 12.79
N GLU A 168 24.36 -12.12 12.16
CA GLU A 168 25.06 -13.34 11.72
C GLU A 168 25.13 -13.47 10.19
N GLY A 169 24.44 -12.61 9.43
CA GLY A 169 24.30 -12.78 7.97
C GLY A 169 23.48 -14.01 7.59
N ARG A 170 22.75 -14.62 8.54
CA ARG A 170 22.07 -15.90 8.38
C ARG A 170 20.60 -15.69 8.00
N ILE A 171 20.16 -16.29 6.91
CA ILE A 171 18.74 -16.38 6.56
C ILE A 171 18.17 -17.58 7.30
N MET A 172 17.18 -17.34 8.16
CA MET A 172 16.57 -18.35 9.03
C MET A 172 15.14 -18.67 8.56
N SER A 173 14.72 -19.94 8.63
CA SER A 173 13.35 -20.35 8.32
C SER A 173 12.36 -20.02 9.46
N ASP A 174 11.06 -20.12 9.20
CA ASP A 174 10.03 -19.94 10.24
C ASP A 174 10.15 -21.03 11.32
N GLU A 175 10.47 -22.27 10.92
CA GLU A 175 10.64 -23.41 11.83
C GLU A 175 11.83 -23.22 12.78
N GLU A 176 12.97 -22.76 12.27
CA GLU A 176 14.16 -22.47 13.08
C GLU A 176 13.88 -21.34 14.07
N ALA A 177 13.24 -20.26 13.61
CA ALA A 177 12.88 -19.14 14.46
C ALA A 177 11.85 -19.54 15.53
N MET A 178 10.91 -20.44 15.20
CA MET A 178 9.97 -21.00 16.16
C MET A 178 10.64 -21.88 17.21
N GLN A 179 11.67 -22.66 16.85
CA GLN A 179 12.46 -23.43 17.82
C GLN A 179 13.17 -22.51 18.82
N ILE A 180 13.76 -21.41 18.35
CA ILE A 180 14.41 -20.42 19.22
C ILE A 180 13.38 -19.78 20.15
N LYS A 181 12.23 -19.36 19.61
CA LYS A 181 11.12 -18.82 20.40
C LYS A 181 10.64 -19.79 21.48
N GLN A 182 10.53 -21.08 21.16
CA GLN A 182 10.12 -22.12 22.11
C GLN A 182 11.18 -22.41 23.17
N ALA A 183 12.46 -22.32 22.81
CA ALA A 183 13.58 -22.51 23.74
C ALA A 183 13.75 -21.34 24.72
N HIS A 184 13.30 -20.14 24.32
CA HIS A 184 13.43 -18.90 25.07
C HIS A 184 12.07 -18.21 25.30
N PRO A 185 11.14 -18.83 26.06
CA PRO A 185 9.80 -18.30 26.28
C PRO A 185 9.78 -16.97 27.05
N GLU A 186 10.87 -16.61 27.72
CA GLU A 186 11.08 -15.34 28.41
C GLU A 186 11.25 -14.16 27.44
N VAL A 187 11.58 -14.43 26.19
CA VAL A 187 11.85 -13.40 25.19
C VAL A 187 10.54 -12.81 24.68
N ASP A 188 10.28 -11.56 25.07
CA ASP A 188 9.18 -10.76 24.54
C ASP A 188 9.65 -9.90 23.36
N TYR A 189 8.80 -9.76 22.35
CA TYR A 189 9.03 -8.93 21.17
C TYR A 189 9.38 -7.48 21.55
N GLY A 190 8.70 -6.92 22.55
CA GLY A 190 8.97 -5.56 23.02
C GLY A 190 10.41 -5.42 23.53
N GLN A 191 10.83 -6.35 24.39
CA GLN A 191 12.17 -6.34 24.98
C GLN A 191 13.28 -6.57 23.96
N LEU A 192 13.07 -7.45 22.98
CA LEU A 192 14.04 -7.71 21.91
C LEU A 192 14.28 -6.47 21.03
N LEU A 193 13.20 -5.78 20.66
CA LEU A 193 13.31 -4.59 19.82
C LEU A 193 13.93 -3.43 20.59
N ASP A 194 13.53 -3.24 21.85
CA ASP A 194 14.07 -2.20 22.72
C ASP A 194 15.57 -2.42 23.01
N HIS A 195 15.97 -3.66 23.31
CA HIS A 195 17.37 -4.01 23.52
C HIS A 195 18.22 -3.69 22.28
N PHE A 196 17.74 -4.05 21.09
CA PHE A 196 18.47 -3.75 19.85
C PHE A 196 18.54 -2.26 19.52
N ILE A 197 17.44 -1.53 19.73
CA ILE A 197 17.42 -0.08 19.52
C ILE A 197 18.45 0.59 20.43
N LEU A 198 18.54 0.16 21.70
CA LEU A 198 19.53 0.68 22.65
C LEU A 198 20.97 0.35 22.23
N GLU A 199 21.25 -0.91 21.86
CA GLU A 199 22.60 -1.31 21.43
C GLU A 199 23.07 -0.60 20.15
N GLN A 200 22.21 -0.50 19.13
CA GLN A 200 22.56 0.13 17.85
C GLN A 200 22.66 1.65 17.92
N LEU A 201 21.89 2.28 18.81
CA LEU A 201 21.95 3.73 19.04
C LEU A 201 23.06 4.15 20.01
N LYS A 202 23.77 3.20 20.64
CA LYS A 202 24.76 3.44 21.71
C LYS A 202 24.19 4.34 22.83
N LEU A 203 22.93 4.12 23.19
CA LEU A 203 22.25 4.81 24.30
C LEU A 203 22.43 4.05 25.60
#